data_AF-A0A2J0MQK3-F1
#
_entry.id   AF-A0A2J0MQK3-F1
#
_cell.length_a   1.000
_cell.length_b   1.000
_cell.length_c   1.000
_cell.angle_alpha   90.00
_cell.angle_beta   90.00
_cell.angle_gamma   90.00
#
_symmetry.space_group_name_H-M   'P 1'
#
loop_
_entity.id
_entity.type
_entity.pdbx_description
1 polymer ?
#
loop_
_entity_poly.entity_id
_entity_poly.type
_entity_poly.pdbx_seq_one_letter_code
_entity_poly.pdbx_strand_id
1 'polypeptide(L)'
;QYYETVFVASYLSREIKLKNSQKIQYWKLKDEILLNPQGIIQKENYSIASKERAFMDMIYLRPHYYFDNLNSLDWEKCFALLDVYENKNMRNILKDYQKKYAQQ
;
A
#
# COMPACT_ATOMS: atom_id res chain seq x y z
N GLN A 1 -8.25 2.57 -19.20
CA GLN A 1 -9.06 3.35 -18.24
C GLN A 1 -8.07 3.99 -17.25
N TYR A 2 -7.93 5.31 -17.24
CA TYR A 2 -7.00 6.00 -16.33
C TYR A 2 -7.60 5.97 -14.91
N TYR A 3 -6.88 5.42 -13.93
CA TYR A 3 -7.26 5.55 -12.53
C TYR A 3 -7.02 7.00 -12.08
N GLU A 4 -8.08 7.78 -11.93
CA GLU A 4 -8.00 9.21 -11.53
C GLU A 4 -7.76 9.40 -10.02
N THR A 5 -7.89 8.35 -9.21
CA THR A 5 -7.86 8.45 -7.76
C THR A 5 -6.43 8.41 -7.22
N VAL A 6 -6.03 9.44 -6.47
CA VAL A 6 -4.82 9.46 -5.66
C VAL A 6 -5.12 8.82 -4.31
N PHE A 7 -4.34 7.83 -3.91
CA PHE A 7 -4.47 7.17 -2.61
C PHE A 7 -3.48 7.75 -1.60
N VAL A 8 -3.96 8.07 -0.40
CA VAL A 8 -3.15 8.67 0.67
C VAL A 8 -3.41 7.93 1.98
N ALA A 9 -2.35 7.43 2.61
CA ALA A 9 -2.42 6.91 3.98
C ALA A 9 -2.62 8.07 4.97
N SER A 10 -3.51 7.90 5.94
CA SER A 10 -3.90 8.96 6.87
C SER A 10 -4.36 8.40 8.22
N TYR A 11 -4.59 9.28 9.19
CA TYR A 11 -5.18 8.96 10.50
C TYR A 11 -6.72 8.83 10.44
N LEU A 12 -7.33 9.21 9.31
CA LEU A 12 -8.76 9.07 9.06
C LEU A 12 -9.05 8.66 7.61
N SER A 13 -10.23 8.05 7.39
CA SER A 13 -10.71 7.70 6.06
C SER A 13 -11.65 8.78 5.56
N ARG A 14 -11.38 9.33 4.38
CA ARG A 14 -12.27 10.29 3.69
C ARG A 14 -11.98 10.33 2.20
N GLU A 15 -12.98 10.66 1.40
CA GLU A 15 -12.81 11.00 -0.02
C GLU A 15 -12.91 12.53 -0.18
N ILE A 16 -12.01 13.11 -0.95
CA ILE A 16 -12.07 14.52 -1.38
C ILE A 16 -12.11 14.56 -2.89
N LYS A 17 -13.06 15.31 -3.46
CA LYS A 17 -13.11 15.59 -4.88
C LYS A 17 -12.60 17.00 -5.15
N LEU A 18 -11.58 17.12 -5.98
CA LEU A 18 -11.03 18.40 -6.40
C LEU A 18 -11.85 19.02 -7.54
N LYS A 19 -11.67 20.33 -7.78
CA LYS A 19 -12.38 21.07 -8.83
C LYS A 19 -12.11 20.52 -10.24
N ASN A 20 -10.95 19.91 -10.47
CA ASN A 20 -10.56 19.27 -11.73
C ASN A 20 -11.05 17.81 -11.85
N SER A 21 -12.04 17.40 -11.05
CA SER A 21 -12.57 16.03 -10.96
C SER A 21 -11.62 14.97 -10.41
N GLN A 22 -10.36 15.29 -10.11
CA GLN A 22 -9.45 14.38 -9.43
C GLN A 22 -10.00 13.99 -8.06
N LYS A 23 -9.96 12.69 -7.74
CA LYS A 23 -10.35 12.16 -6.44
C LYS A 23 -9.12 11.88 -5.60
N ILE A 24 -9.16 12.26 -4.33
CA ILE A 24 -8.17 11.87 -3.34
C ILE A 24 -8.88 10.99 -2.32
N GLN A 25 -8.48 9.73 -2.23
CA GLN A 25 -8.97 8.78 -1.26
C GLN A 25 -7.96 8.64 -0.13
N TYR A 26 -8.35 9.11 1.04
CA TYR A 26 -7.60 8.89 2.27
C TYR A 26 -8.04 7.58 2.90
N TRP A 27 -7.06 6.75 3.26
CA TRP A 27 -7.28 5.50 3.99
C TRP A 27 -6.69 5.60 5.39
N LYS A 28 -7.51 5.32 6.41
CA LYS A 28 -7.03 5.22 7.77
C LYS A 28 -6.12 4.01 7.95
N LEU A 29 -4.87 4.25 8.36
CA LEU A 29 -3.99 3.23 8.91
C LEU A 29 -3.96 3.33 10.44
N LYS A 30 -3.49 2.26 11.11
CA LYS A 30 -3.13 2.37 12.53
C LYS A 30 -1.95 3.32 12.67
N ASP A 31 -1.91 4.08 13.76
CA ASP A 31 -0.87 5.10 13.98
C ASP A 31 0.54 4.50 13.96
N GLU A 32 0.73 3.31 14.56
CA GLU A 32 2.00 2.56 14.54
C GLU A 32 2.48 2.26 13.12
N ILE A 33 1.56 1.91 12.21
CA ILE A 33 1.87 1.64 10.80
C ILE A 33 2.10 2.96 10.07
N LEU A 34 1.21 3.94 10.26
CA LEU A 34 1.23 5.24 9.57
C LEU A 34 2.53 6.02 9.83
N LEU A 35 3.01 5.98 11.08
CA LEU A 35 4.21 6.69 11.51
C LEU A 35 5.51 5.89 11.27
N ASN A 36 5.41 4.63 10.83
CA ASN A 36 6.59 3.81 10.57
C ASN A 36 7.28 4.23 9.26
N PRO A 37 8.57 4.65 9.30
CA PRO A 37 9.28 5.14 8.13
C PRO A 37 9.75 4.04 7.17
N GLN A 38 9.68 2.75 7.53
CA GLN A 38 10.15 1.67 6.67
C GLN A 38 9.36 1.62 5.35
N GLY A 39 10.08 1.59 4.24
CA GLY A 39 9.49 1.61 2.89
C GLY A 39 8.89 2.97 2.50
N ILE A 40 9.10 4.03 3.28
CA ILE A 40 8.72 5.40 2.93
C ILE A 40 9.93 6.15 2.37
N ILE A 41 9.77 6.74 1.19
CA ILE A 41 10.75 7.61 0.55
C ILE A 41 10.41 9.04 0.92
N GLN A 42 11.32 9.71 1.64
CA GLN A 42 11.18 11.12 1.94
C GLN A 42 11.61 11.97 0.74
N LYS A 43 10.73 12.87 0.33
CA LYS A 43 11.01 13.97 -0.62
C LYS A 43 10.96 15.28 0.16
N GLU A 44 11.48 16.35 -0.46
CA GLU A 44 11.65 17.66 0.21
C GLU A 44 10.39 18.15 0.93
N ASN A 45 9.21 17.94 0.34
CA ASN A 45 7.94 18.47 0.85
C ASN A 45 6.87 17.41 1.10
N TYR A 46 7.17 16.12 0.87
CA TYR A 46 6.18 15.06 1.01
C TYR A 46 6.84 13.69 1.17
N SER A 47 6.07 12.74 1.69
CA SER A 47 6.46 11.34 1.79
C SER A 47 5.75 10.53 0.73
N ILE A 48 6.45 9.59 0.10
CA ILE A 48 5.88 8.65 -0.87
C ILE A 48 6.21 7.23 -0.47
N ALA A 49 5.21 6.37 -0.44
CA ALA A 49 5.43 4.94 -0.22
C ALA A 49 6.20 4.34 -1.40
N SER A 50 7.18 3.46 -1.11
CA SER A 50 7.76 2.59 -2.14
C SER A 50 6.66 1.69 -2.72
N LYS A 51 6.92 1.06 -3.88
CA LYS A 51 5.94 0.16 -4.50
C LYS A 51 5.54 -0.97 -3.55
N GLU A 52 6.51 -1.52 -2.83
CA GLU A 52 6.34 -2.58 -1.85
C GLU A 52 5.52 -2.08 -0.65
N ARG A 53 5.83 -0.88 -0.13
CA ARG A 53 5.06 -0.29 0.96
C ARG A 53 3.61 0.02 0.57
N ALA A 54 3.40 0.57 -0.62
CA ALA A 54 2.07 0.85 -1.16
C ALA A 54 1.25 -0.43 -1.36
N PHE A 55 1.89 -1.49 -1.86
CA PHE A 55 1.28 -2.81 -1.99
C PHE A 55 0.89 -3.38 -0.62
N MET A 56 1.83 -3.37 0.34
CA MET A 56 1.61 -3.88 1.70
C MET A 56 0.51 -3.12 2.44
N ASP A 57 0.48 -1.78 2.36
CA ASP A 57 -0.60 -0.96 2.93
C ASP A 57 -1.96 -1.32 2.31
N MET A 58 -2.00 -1.56 1.00
CA MET A 58 -3.24 -1.91 0.30
C MET A 58 -3.76 -3.29 0.71
N ILE A 59 -2.92 -4.32 0.77
CA ILE A 59 -3.37 -5.66 1.18
C ILE A 59 -3.68 -5.74 2.69
N TYR A 60 -3.04 -4.90 3.50
CA TYR A 60 -3.40 -4.73 4.91
C TYR A 60 -4.83 -4.20 5.08
N LEU A 61 -5.18 -3.17 4.31
CA LEU A 61 -6.52 -2.58 4.30
C LEU A 61 -7.56 -3.46 3.60
N ARG A 62 -7.15 -4.12 2.51
CA ARG A 62 -8.00 -4.88 1.59
C ARG A 62 -7.27 -6.15 1.14
N PRO A 63 -7.36 -7.24 1.90
CA PRO A 63 -6.65 -8.49 1.63
C PRO A 63 -6.87 -9.08 0.22
N HIS A 64 -8.04 -8.85 -0.37
CA HIS A 64 -8.43 -9.38 -1.68
C HIS A 64 -8.45 -8.30 -2.78
N TYR A 65 -7.61 -7.28 -2.67
CA TYR A 65 -7.48 -6.26 -3.70
C TYR A 65 -6.91 -6.82 -5.00
N TYR A 66 -7.55 -6.52 -6.13
CA TYR A 66 -7.06 -6.95 -7.43
C TYR A 66 -6.01 -5.97 -7.95
N PHE A 67 -4.82 -6.48 -8.25
CA PHE A 67 -3.75 -5.71 -8.88
C PHE A 67 -3.52 -6.19 -10.31
N ASP A 68 -3.44 -5.22 -11.23
CA ASP A 68 -3.25 -5.47 -12.66
C ASP A 68 -1.83 -5.95 -12.99
N ASN A 69 -0.82 -5.43 -12.26
CA ASN A 69 0.59 -5.75 -12.49
C ASN A 69 1.39 -5.68 -11.18
N LEU A 70 1.97 -6.82 -10.80
CA LEU A 70 2.85 -6.96 -9.64
C LEU A 70 4.28 -7.38 -10.02
N ASN A 71 4.59 -7.45 -11.32
CA ASN A 71 5.86 -8.01 -11.83
C ASN A 71 7.08 -7.17 -11.43
N SER A 72 6.89 -5.89 -11.11
CA SER A 72 7.97 -5.00 -10.66
C SER A 72 8.17 -4.94 -9.14
N LEU A 73 7.44 -5.77 -8.38
CA LEU A 73 7.61 -5.83 -6.92
C LEU A 73 8.81 -6.68 -6.54
N ASP A 74 9.54 -6.18 -5.55
CA ASP A 74 10.56 -6.94 -4.84
C ASP A 74 9.91 -7.67 -3.65
N TRP A 75 9.67 -8.97 -3.80
CA TRP A 75 8.99 -9.78 -2.79
C TRP A 75 9.78 -9.87 -1.48
N GLU A 76 11.12 -9.89 -1.54
CA GLU A 76 11.97 -9.92 -0.34
C GLU A 76 11.75 -8.66 0.51
N LYS A 77 11.67 -7.49 -0.13
CA LYS A 77 11.30 -6.24 0.55
C LYS A 77 9.89 -6.27 1.12
N CYS A 78 8.92 -6.87 0.42
CA CYS A 78 7.57 -7.05 0.97
C CYS A 78 7.59 -7.93 2.23
N PHE A 79 8.37 -9.01 2.24
CA PHE A 79 8.50 -9.86 3.43
C PHE A 79 9.22 -9.15 4.58
N ALA A 80 10.23 -8.33 4.29
CA ALA A 80 10.90 -7.51 5.30
C ALA A 80 9.97 -6.45 5.91
N LEU A 81 9.00 -5.95 5.15
CA LEU A 81 8.00 -5.00 5.64
C LEU A 81 6.93 -5.65 6.53
N LEU A 82 6.86 -6.98 6.65
CA LEU A 82 5.86 -7.64 7.51
C LEU A 82 5.94 -7.16 8.97
N ASP A 83 7.14 -6.82 9.46
CA ASP A 83 7.34 -6.36 10.84
C ASP A 83 6.67 -5.01 11.12
N VAL A 84 6.39 -4.21 10.08
CA VAL A 84 5.60 -2.97 10.18
C VAL A 84 4.14 -3.28 10.53
N TYR A 85 3.64 -4.45 10.11
CA TYR A 85 2.23 -4.82 10.23
C TYR A 85 2.09 -5.90 11.30
N GLU A 86 1.50 -5.57 12.45
CA GLU A 86 1.24 -6.49 13.56
C GLU A 86 0.09 -7.49 13.28
N ASN A 87 0.05 -8.06 12.07
CA ASN A 87 -1.01 -8.93 11.62
C ASN A 87 -0.43 -10.27 11.14
N LYS A 88 -0.63 -11.32 11.93
CA LYS A 88 -0.18 -12.68 11.63
C LYS A 88 -0.72 -13.21 10.30
N ASN A 89 -1.88 -12.74 9.86
CA ASN A 89 -2.49 -13.15 8.60
C ASN A 89 -1.83 -12.50 7.38
N MET A 90 -1.16 -11.34 7.53
CA MET A 90 -0.49 -10.65 6.42
C MET A 90 0.56 -11.54 5.75
N ARG A 91 1.26 -12.37 6.52
CA ARG A 91 2.24 -13.31 5.98
C ARG A 91 1.60 -14.34 5.04
N ASN A 92 0.41 -14.82 5.36
CA ASN A 92 -0.30 -15.79 4.51
C ASN A 92 -0.80 -15.11 3.24
N ILE A 93 -1.45 -13.94 3.39
CA ILE A 93 -1.90 -13.13 2.27
C ILE A 93 -0.75 -12.84 1.30
N LEU A 94 0.40 -12.38 1.83
CA LEU A 94 1.57 -12.08 1.02
C LEU A 94 2.09 -13.30 0.25
N LYS A 95 2.13 -14.49 0.89
CA LYS A 95 2.52 -15.74 0.23
C LYS A 95 1.56 -16.12 -0.89
N ASP A 96 0.25 -15.89 -0.71
CA ASP A 96 -0.75 -16.20 -1.73
C ASP A 96 -0.58 -15.29 -2.96
N TYR A 97 -0.34 -13.99 -2.74
CA TYR A 97 0.03 -13.09 -3.84
C TYR A 97 1.34 -13.50 -4.50
N GLN A 98 2.39 -13.79 -3.73
CA GLN A 98 3.67 -14.22 -4.30
C GLN A 98 3.50 -15.46 -5.18
N LYS A 99 2.80 -16.50 -4.72
CA LYS A 99 2.55 -17.71 -5.52
C LYS A 99 1.81 -17.40 -6.81
N LYS A 100 0.79 -16.54 -6.75
CA LYS A 100 -0.05 -16.20 -7.90
C LYS A 100 0.70 -15.39 -8.96
N TYR A 101 1.65 -14.54 -8.55
CA TYR A 101 2.28 -13.55 -9.45
C TYR A 101 3.78 -13.76 -9.68
N ALA A 102 4.49 -14.56 -8.87
CA ALA A 102 5.91 -14.87 -9.07
C ALA A 102 6.14 -16.05 -10.04
N GLN A 103 5.08 -16.73 -10.49
CA GLN A 103 5.14 -17.82 -11.46
C GLN A 103 4.76 -17.40 -12.89
N GLN A 104 4.60 -16.08 -13.14
CA GLN A 104 4.26 -15.52 -14.45
C GLN A 104 5.49 -14.99 -15.18
#